data_AF-A0A6V7LD18-F1
#
_entry.id   AF-A0A6V7LD18-F1
#
_cell.length_a   1.000
_cell.length_b   1.000
_cell.length_c   1.000
_cell.angle_alpha   90.00
_cell.angle_beta   90.00
_cell.angle_gamma   90.00
#
_symmetry.space_group_name_H-M   'P 1'
#
loop_
_entity.id
_entity.type
_entity.pdbx_description
1 polymer ?
#
loop_
_entity_poly.entity_id
_entity_poly.type
_entity_poly.pdbx_seq_one_letter_code
_entity_poly.pdbx_strand_id
1 'polypeptide(L)' 'SELDVIEPTQGMPIEVAVSFLQRLVNMADVLIFASSLNFGELEAEKNMSSGGILRQCLRL' A
#
# COMPACT_ATOMS: atom_id res chain seq x y z
N SER A 1 10.27 -32.59 -7.01
CA SER A 1 10.22 -31.13 -6.97
C SER A 1 8.84 -30.72 -7.43
N GLU A 2 7.92 -30.61 -6.48
CA GLU A 2 6.58 -30.12 -6.77
C GLU A 2 6.73 -28.63 -7.06
N LEU A 3 6.63 -28.29 -8.34
CA LEU A 3 6.49 -26.91 -8.77
C LEU A 3 5.14 -26.47 -8.22
N ASP A 4 5.14 -25.75 -7.10
CA ASP A 4 3.99 -25.00 -6.63
C ASP A 4 3.57 -24.06 -7.77
N VAL A 5 2.60 -24.51 -8.56
CA VAL A 5 1.94 -23.70 -9.56
C VAL A 5 1.11 -22.71 -8.76
N ILE A 6 1.71 -21.59 -8.40
CA ILE A 6 1.05 -20.46 -7.75
C ILE A 6 -0.08 -20.04 -8.69
N GLU A 7 -1.32 -20.40 -8.34
CA GLU A 7 -2.49 -19.98 -9.09
C GLU A 7 -2.52 -18.44 -9.15
N PRO A 8 -2.92 -17.84 -10.29
CA PRO A 8 -3.01 -16.40 -10.42
C PRO A 8 -3.87 -15.84 -9.27
N THR A 9 -3.33 -14.86 -8.56
CA THR A 9 -3.96 -14.20 -7.39
C THR A 9 -4.06 -15.01 -6.09
N GLN A 10 -3.57 -16.26 -6.04
CA GLN A 10 -3.57 -17.08 -4.82
C GLN A 10 -4.94 -17.15 -4.12
N GLY A 11 -6.03 -17.15 -4.90
CA GLY A 11 -7.40 -17.17 -4.37
C GLY A 11 -7.94 -15.81 -3.89
N MET A 12 -7.27 -14.69 -4.19
CA MET A 12 -7.81 -13.36 -3.90
C MET A 12 -9.02 -13.07 -4.78
N PRO A 13 -10.21 -12.80 -4.21
CA PRO A 13 -11.38 -12.42 -4.99
C PRO A 13 -11.13 -11.10 -5.72
N ILE A 14 -11.64 -10.98 -6.96
CA ILE A 14 -11.45 -9.77 -7.77
C ILE A 14 -11.98 -8.51 -7.08
N GLU A 15 -13.07 -8.62 -6.31
CA GLU A 15 -13.63 -7.52 -5.53
C GLU A 15 -12.66 -7.01 -4.45
N VAL A 16 -11.90 -7.94 -3.85
CA VAL A 16 -10.86 -7.60 -2.87
C VAL A 16 -9.69 -6.89 -3.56
N ALA A 17 -9.28 -7.37 -4.74
CA ALA A 17 -8.23 -6.73 -5.54
C ALA A 17 -8.64 -5.31 -5.98
N VAL A 18 -9.88 -5.13 -6.43
CA VAL A 18 -10.41 -3.81 -6.82
C VAL A 18 -10.48 -2.86 -5.62
N SER A 19 -10.97 -3.33 -4.47
CA SER A 19 -11.00 -2.53 -3.24
C SER A 19 -9.60 -2.12 -2.79
N PHE A 20 -8.62 -3.02 -2.89
CA PHE A 20 -7.22 -2.72 -2.59
C PHE A 20 -6.65 -1.63 -3.51
N LEU A 21 -6.87 -1.75 -4.82
CA LEU A 21 -6.41 -0.75 -5.79
C LEU A 21 -7.09 0.62 -5.57
N GLN A 22 -8.38 0.64 -5.27
CA GLN A 22 -9.09 1.89 -4.93
C GLN A 22 -8.51 2.55 -3.68
N ARG A 23 -8.20 1.78 -2.63
CA ARG A 23 -7.52 2.32 -1.43
C ARG A 23 -6.16 2.91 -1.75
N LEU A 24 -5.40 2.27 -2.64
CA LEU A 24 -4.09 2.76 -3.08
C LEU A 24 -4.21 4.07 -3.88
N VAL A 25 -5.18 4.16 -4.79
CA VAL A 25 -5.44 5.39 -5.57
C VAL A 25 -5.89 6.53 -4.66
N ASN A 26 -6.81 6.27 -3.73
CA ASN A 26 -7.26 7.29 -2.78
C ASN A 26 -6.13 7.77 -1.85
N MET A 27 -5.23 6.88 -1.43
CA MET A 27 -4.02 7.29 -0.73
C MET A 27 -3.11 8.11 -1.62
N ALA A 28 -2.83 7.70 -2.85
CA ALA A 28 -2.01 8.50 -3.76
C ALA A 28 -2.61 9.90 -3.97
N ASP A 29 -3.94 10.01 -4.06
CA ASP A 29 -4.62 11.29 -4.18
C ASP A 29 -4.38 12.20 -2.94
N VAL A 30 -4.56 11.64 -1.75
CA VAL A 30 -4.32 12.38 -0.50
C VAL A 30 -2.84 12.70 -0.29
N LEU A 31 -1.95 11.75 -0.56
CA LEU A 31 -0.50 11.87 -0.30
C LEU A 31 0.21 12.76 -1.33
N ILE A 32 -0.17 12.69 -2.61
CA ILE A 32 0.49 13.41 -3.71
C ILE A 32 -0.20 14.74 -4.02
N PHE A 33 -1.54 14.75 -4.08
CA PHE A 33 -2.28 15.91 -4.57
C PHE A 33 -2.88 16.77 -3.45
N ALA A 34 -3.29 16.19 -2.32
CA ALA A 34 -3.87 16.94 -1.22
C ALA A 34 -2.86 17.37 -0.13
N SER A 35 -1.81 16.57 0.06
CA SER A 35 -0.81 16.77 1.10
C SER A 35 0.39 17.57 0.58
N SER A 36 0.71 18.69 1.23
CA SER A 36 2.00 19.38 1.07
C SER A 36 3.09 18.80 2.00
N LEU A 37 2.85 17.65 2.62
CA LEU A 37 3.74 17.04 3.61
C LEU A 37 4.82 16.20 2.93
N ASN A 38 6.06 16.40 3.38
CA ASN A 38 7.17 15.51 3.05
C ASN A 38 7.10 14.27 3.95
N PHE A 39 6.65 13.13 3.40
CA PHE A 39 6.57 11.88 4.16
C PHE A 39 7.92 11.42 4.70
N GLY A 40 9.03 11.75 4.04
CA GLY A 40 10.36 11.41 4.54
C GLY A 40 10.68 12.10 5.86
N GLU A 41 10.28 13.37 6.03
CA GLU A 41 10.45 14.12 7.28
C GLU A 41 9.52 13.58 8.37
N LEU A 42 8.27 13.28 8.02
CA LEU A 42 7.29 12.72 8.95
C LEU A 42 7.69 11.32 9.41
N GLU A 43 8.23 10.49 8.51
CA GLU A 43 8.77 9.17 8.84
C GLU A 43 9.98 9.28 9.77
N ALA A 44 10.88 10.23 9.51
CA ALA A 44 12.01 10.50 10.39
C ALA A 44 11.56 10.96 11.79
N GLU A 45 10.57 11.83 11.88
CA GLU A 45 9.99 12.29 13.16
C GLU A 45 9.36 11.14 13.96
N LYS A 46 8.67 10.23 13.26
CA LYS A 46 7.99 9.07 13.86
C LYS A 46 8.90 7.85 14.06
N ASN A 47 10.19 7.94 13.76
CA ASN A 47 11.12 6.79 13.76
C ASN A 47 10.63 5.62 12.88
N MET A 48 9.98 5.93 11.76
CA MET A 48 9.52 4.95 10.78
C MET A 48 10.59 4.73 9.70
N SER A 49 10.66 3.50 9.18
CA SER A 49 11.48 3.22 8.00
C SER A 49 10.92 3.91 6.77
N SER A 50 11.77 4.24 5.79
CA SER A 50 11.35 4.92 4.56
C SER A 50 10.22 4.20 3.83
N GLY A 51 9.09 4.87 3.59
CA GLY A 51 7.84 4.31 3.06
C GLY A 51 6.99 3.58 4.11
N GLY A 52 7.30 3.72 5.40
CA GLY A 52 6.63 3.06 6.51
C GLY A 52 5.21 3.55 6.71
N ILE A 53 4.95 4.84 6.45
CA ILE A 53 3.58 5.38 6.52
C ILE A 53 2.73 4.74 5.43
N LEU A 54 3.23 4.70 4.18
CA LEU A 54 2.53 4.07 3.07
C LEU A 54 2.25 2.59 3.34
N ARG A 55 3.25 1.84 3.80
CA ARG A 55 3.08 0.42 4.17
C ARG A 55 2.06 0.23 5.28
N GLN A 56 2.00 1.13 6.26
CA GLN A 56 1.04 1.03 7.36
C GLN A 56 -0.39 1.33 6.89
N CYS A 57 -0.59 2.30 5.99
CA CYS A 57 -1.90 2.56 5.43
C CYS A 57 -2.41 1.40 4.55
N LEU A 58 -1.50 0.66 3.92
CA LEU A 58 -1.78 -0.51 3.09
C LEU A 58 -1.95 -1.83 3.86
N ARG A 59 -1.59 -1.87 5.15
CA ARG A 59 -1.77 -3.06 5.99
C ARG A 59 -3.27 -3.28 6.22
N LEU A 60 -3.79 -4.40 5.70
CA LEU A 60 -5.14 -4.90 5.99
C LEU A 60 -5.18 -5.49 7.40
#